data_AF-U9VWT7-F1
#
_entry.id   AF-U9VWT7-F1
#
_cell.length_a   1.000
_cell.length_b   1.000
_cell.length_c   1.000
_cell.angle_alpha   90.00
_cell.angle_beta   90.00
_cell.angle_gamma   90.00
#
_symmetry.space_group_name_H-M   'P 1'
#
loop_
_entity.id
_entity.type
_entity.pdbx_description
1 polymer ?
#
loop_
_entity_poly.entity_id
_entity_poly.type
_entity_poly.pdbx_seq_one_letter_code
_entity_poly.pdbx_strand_id
1 'polypeptide(L)'
;MADASIQLTLSHHQTTQGLAYQLVTIELVSRDRIIEPQELATLRLPAGLDPRLGVVLSGRAPVWLYAYLVHECHPTVWVACFDPRLGAVVTTTHSKLVSVGQVLPLEDLNLGVPSIQPDKLGPALLVVGPPDSGKSVLSHQLFVTLVKDYPDVYLQRAQWDGEGNWTLDLPENASEREAFKLANKGTLTERFFPYQGQVIRNLRQQKSLVIVDAGGMVQPEKQSILDACTHYLIISSKPEEIEPWHEFCGSQGGVQPIAVIHSTLETMIEVLQREPFLEVRCGPWVQGETDGVPEVLEGQVRSLITSVT
;
A
#
# COMPACT_ATOMS: atom_id res chain seq x y z
N MET A 1 -10.33 25.73 -20.71
CA MET A 1 -9.20 24.81 -20.89
C MET A 1 -9.37 23.76 -19.80
N ALA A 2 -9.55 22.49 -20.15
CA ALA A 2 -9.58 21.45 -19.12
C ALA A 2 -8.18 21.43 -18.49
N ASP A 3 -8.09 21.59 -17.16
CA ASP A 3 -6.84 21.36 -16.46
C ASP A 3 -6.40 19.91 -16.74
N ALA A 4 -5.14 19.72 -17.09
CA ALA A 4 -4.61 18.38 -17.33
C ALA A 4 -4.71 17.56 -16.03
N SER A 5 -5.32 16.38 -16.07
CA SER A 5 -5.47 15.51 -14.89
C SER A 5 -4.22 14.66 -14.61
N ILE A 6 -3.35 14.50 -15.61
CA ILE A 6 -2.10 13.75 -15.55
C ILE A 6 -0.94 14.71 -15.76
N GLN A 7 0.00 14.72 -14.81
CA GLN A 7 1.27 15.41 -14.93
C GLN A 7 2.41 14.40 -14.97
N LEU A 8 3.33 14.56 -15.93
CA LEU A 8 4.54 13.75 -16.06
C LEU A 8 5.76 14.65 -15.83
N THR A 9 6.62 14.29 -14.88
CA THR A 9 7.87 15.00 -14.63
C THR A 9 9.08 14.13 -14.92
N LEU A 10 10.08 14.68 -15.59
CA LEU A 10 11.32 13.99 -15.96
C LEU A 10 12.49 14.41 -15.06
N SER A 11 13.25 13.43 -14.58
CA SER A 11 14.53 13.65 -13.91
C SER A 11 15.57 12.63 -14.42
N HIS A 12 16.85 12.98 -14.30
CA HIS A 12 17.95 12.17 -14.81
C HIS A 12 18.78 11.62 -13.66
N HIS A 13 19.13 10.34 -13.74
CA HIS A 13 19.77 9.61 -12.65
C HIS A 13 20.84 8.67 -13.20
N GLN A 14 21.66 8.17 -12.29
CA GLN A 14 22.66 7.16 -12.57
C GLN A 14 22.68 6.18 -11.42
N THR A 15 22.61 4.89 -11.74
CA THR A 15 22.70 3.86 -10.70
C THR A 15 24.04 3.91 -9.98
N THR A 16 24.11 3.27 -8.82
CA THR A 16 25.37 3.05 -8.06
C THR A 16 26.47 2.41 -8.92
N GLN A 17 26.08 1.60 -9.91
CA GLN A 17 26.97 0.91 -10.85
C GLN A 17 27.26 1.72 -12.12
N GLY A 18 26.80 2.97 -12.20
CA GLY A 18 27.08 3.87 -13.31
C GLY A 18 26.11 3.76 -14.49
N LEU A 19 25.03 3.00 -14.40
CA LEU A 19 24.03 2.89 -15.47
C LEU A 19 23.16 4.15 -15.50
N ALA A 20 23.31 4.99 -16.52
CA ALA A 20 22.51 6.20 -16.70
C ALA A 20 21.07 5.86 -17.12
N TYR A 21 20.10 6.53 -16.49
CA TYR A 21 18.68 6.35 -16.77
C TYR A 21 17.87 7.62 -16.47
N GLN A 22 16.61 7.61 -16.87
CA GLN A 22 15.67 8.70 -16.70
C GLN A 22 14.49 8.23 -15.87
N LEU A 23 14.06 9.02 -14.89
CA LEU A 23 12.85 8.76 -14.12
C LEU A 23 11.73 9.65 -14.65
N VAL A 24 10.63 9.01 -15.08
CA VAL A 24 9.37 9.68 -15.37
C VAL A 24 8.42 9.43 -14.20
N THR A 25 8.14 10.48 -13.44
CA THR A 25 7.17 10.44 -12.34
C THR A 25 5.79 10.80 -12.86
N ILE A 26 4.80 9.99 -12.51
CA ILE A 26 3.39 10.12 -12.84
C ILE A 26 2.66 10.69 -11.63
N GLU A 27 2.00 11.83 -11.82
CA GLU A 27 1.18 12.48 -10.81
C GLU A 27 -0.24 12.68 -11.36
N LEU A 28 -1.24 12.23 -10.60
CA LEU A 28 -2.66 12.49 -10.88
C LEU A 28 -3.03 13.77 -10.13
N VAL A 29 -3.16 14.87 -10.86
CA VAL A 29 -3.29 16.23 -10.30
C VAL A 29 -4.74 16.72 -10.22
N SER A 30 -5.69 15.95 -10.77
CA SER A 30 -7.12 16.18 -10.53
C SER A 30 -7.42 16.09 -9.03
N ARG A 31 -8.35 16.92 -8.54
CA ARG A 31 -8.66 17.01 -7.09
C ARG A 31 -9.11 15.67 -6.50
N ASP A 32 -9.83 14.88 -7.27
CA ASP A 32 -10.30 13.53 -6.93
C ASP A 32 -9.31 12.43 -7.37
N ARG A 33 -8.21 12.80 -8.04
CA ARG A 33 -7.23 11.90 -8.66
C ARG A 33 -7.85 10.94 -9.69
N ILE A 34 -9.04 11.25 -10.20
CA ILE A 34 -9.72 10.47 -11.22
C ILE A 34 -9.17 10.90 -12.59
N ILE A 35 -8.94 9.89 -13.44
CA ILE A 35 -8.54 10.06 -14.83
C ILE A 35 -9.38 9.14 -15.72
N GLU A 36 -9.65 9.59 -16.94
CA GLU A 36 -10.42 8.87 -17.95
C GLU A 36 -9.53 8.33 -19.08
N PRO A 37 -9.81 7.14 -19.65
CA PRO A 37 -9.00 6.57 -20.74
C PRO A 37 -8.84 7.48 -21.98
N GLN A 38 -9.82 8.35 -22.25
CA GLN A 38 -9.81 9.29 -23.38
C GLN A 38 -8.66 10.30 -23.29
N GLU A 39 -8.18 10.59 -22.08
CA GLU A 39 -7.12 11.57 -21.84
C GLU A 39 -5.76 11.10 -22.38
N LEU A 40 -5.58 9.79 -22.60
CA LEU A 40 -4.39 9.22 -23.24
C LEU A 40 -4.13 9.83 -24.62
N ALA A 41 -5.17 10.15 -25.39
CA ALA A 41 -5.03 10.69 -26.75
C ALA A 41 -4.27 12.02 -26.78
N THR A 42 -4.38 12.80 -25.71
CA THR A 42 -3.74 14.11 -25.56
C THR A 42 -2.49 14.09 -24.70
N LEU A 43 -2.23 13.01 -23.97
CA LEU A 43 -1.05 12.87 -23.12
C LEU A 43 0.22 12.87 -23.99
N ARG A 44 1.25 13.59 -23.54
CA ARG A 44 2.57 13.68 -24.20
C ARG A 44 3.65 13.34 -23.19
N LEU A 45 4.68 12.63 -23.65
CA LEU A 45 5.87 12.39 -22.85
C LEU A 45 6.56 13.73 -22.51
N PRO A 46 7.24 13.82 -21.35
CA PRO A 46 8.00 15.00 -20.98
C PRO A 46 9.02 15.40 -22.06
N ALA A 47 9.15 16.70 -22.30
CA ALA A 47 10.22 17.21 -23.14
C ALA A 47 11.60 16.88 -22.53
N GLY A 48 12.58 16.59 -23.40
CA GLY A 48 13.95 16.29 -22.98
C GLY A 48 14.22 14.80 -22.71
N LEU A 49 13.26 13.92 -22.94
CA LEU A 49 13.49 12.47 -22.85
C LEU A 49 14.49 12.00 -23.91
N ASP A 50 15.61 11.44 -23.48
CA ASP A 50 16.68 10.92 -24.32
C ASP A 50 16.41 9.44 -24.68
N PRO A 51 16.17 9.10 -25.97
CA PRO A 51 15.92 7.73 -26.38
C PRO A 51 17.15 6.81 -26.23
N ARG A 52 18.34 7.37 -25.96
CA ARG A 52 19.59 6.62 -25.78
C ARG A 52 19.81 6.17 -24.35
N LEU A 53 18.91 6.50 -23.42
CA LEU A 53 18.97 6.09 -22.02
C LEU A 53 17.80 5.14 -21.71
N GLY A 54 17.87 4.47 -20.56
CA GLY A 54 16.73 3.75 -20.02
C GLY A 54 15.72 4.69 -19.36
N VAL A 55 14.49 4.22 -19.19
CA VAL A 55 13.41 4.92 -18.49
C VAL A 55 12.87 4.07 -17.35
N VAL A 56 12.73 4.67 -16.17
CA VAL A 56 11.96 4.13 -15.05
C VAL A 56 10.66 4.94 -14.96
N LEU A 57 9.51 4.27 -15.01
CA LEU A 57 8.19 4.85 -14.75
C LEU A 57 7.85 4.66 -13.27
N SER A 58 7.43 5.72 -12.59
CA SER A 58 7.05 5.67 -11.17
C SER A 58 5.85 6.56 -10.89
N GLY A 59 4.96 6.15 -9.98
CA GLY A 59 3.80 6.93 -9.57
C GLY A 59 2.55 6.09 -9.33
N ARG A 60 1.52 6.67 -8.71
CA ARG A 60 0.24 5.99 -8.54
C ARG A 60 -0.60 6.21 -9.78
N ALA A 61 -0.80 5.16 -10.57
CA ALA A 61 -1.57 5.24 -11.80
C ALA A 61 -2.26 3.90 -12.11
N PRO A 62 -3.42 3.93 -12.80
CA PRO A 62 -4.05 2.72 -13.30
C PRO A 62 -3.15 1.90 -14.24
N VAL A 63 -3.39 0.60 -14.29
CA VAL A 63 -2.61 -0.35 -15.12
C VAL A 63 -2.58 0.07 -16.59
N TRP A 64 -3.69 0.58 -17.12
CA TRP A 64 -3.76 1.02 -18.52
C TRP A 64 -2.90 2.24 -18.83
N LEU A 65 -2.69 3.15 -17.86
CA LEU A 65 -1.79 4.29 -18.03
C LEU A 65 -0.33 3.83 -18.04
N TYR A 66 0.02 2.88 -17.16
CA TYR A 66 1.33 2.23 -17.21
C TYR A 66 1.57 1.52 -18.53
N ALA A 67 0.61 0.72 -19.02
CA ALA A 67 0.73 0.04 -20.31
C ALA A 67 0.95 1.02 -21.47
N TYR A 68 0.19 2.13 -21.49
CA TYR A 68 0.37 3.21 -22.45
C TYR A 68 1.77 3.83 -22.36
N LEU A 69 2.23 4.23 -21.17
CA LEU A 69 3.54 4.86 -20.99
C LEU A 69 4.70 3.92 -21.29
N VAL A 70 4.59 2.63 -20.97
CA VAL A 70 5.59 1.62 -21.39
C VAL A 70 5.67 1.56 -22.91
N HIS A 71 4.53 1.60 -23.60
CA HIS A 71 4.49 1.65 -25.05
C HIS A 71 5.09 2.95 -25.60
N GLU A 72 4.72 4.12 -25.09
CA GLU A 72 5.26 5.40 -25.55
C GLU A 72 6.78 5.51 -25.31
N CYS A 73 7.28 4.97 -24.20
CA CYS A 73 8.70 4.93 -23.89
C CYS A 73 9.47 3.77 -24.56
N HIS A 74 8.80 2.88 -25.31
CA HIS A 74 9.47 1.71 -25.93
C HIS A 74 10.66 2.05 -26.85
N PRO A 75 10.75 3.23 -27.53
CA PRO A 75 11.91 3.55 -28.34
C PRO A 75 13.20 3.79 -27.54
N THR A 76 13.12 3.86 -26.20
CA THR A 76 14.27 4.00 -25.31
C THR A 76 15.07 2.70 -25.20
N VAL A 77 16.25 2.74 -24.59
CA VAL A 77 17.13 1.56 -24.49
C VAL A 77 16.50 0.42 -23.69
N TRP A 78 15.76 0.77 -22.64
CA TRP A 78 14.96 -0.14 -21.82
C TRP A 78 13.93 0.65 -21.02
N VAL A 79 12.82 0.01 -20.64
CA VAL A 79 11.80 0.59 -19.77
C VAL A 79 11.59 -0.31 -18.56
N ALA A 80 11.55 0.27 -17.38
CA ALA A 80 11.24 -0.39 -16.12
C ALA A 80 10.07 0.29 -15.42
N CYS A 81 9.27 -0.49 -14.70
CA CYS A 81 8.19 0.01 -13.85
C CYS A 81 8.63 -0.08 -12.39
N PHE A 82 8.53 1.02 -11.67
CA PHE A 82 8.86 1.07 -10.25
C PHE A 82 7.76 0.43 -9.39
N ASP A 83 8.13 -0.57 -8.60
CA ASP A 83 7.29 -1.15 -7.55
C ASP A 83 7.94 -0.88 -6.19
N PRO A 84 7.29 -0.15 -5.27
CA PRO A 84 7.90 0.20 -3.99
C PRO A 84 8.24 -1.02 -3.11
N ARG A 85 7.69 -2.21 -3.43
CA ARG A 85 7.99 -3.46 -2.74
C ARG A 85 9.30 -4.10 -3.21
N LEU A 86 9.76 -3.77 -4.42
CA LEU A 86 10.85 -4.45 -5.12
C LEU A 86 11.98 -3.50 -5.57
N GLY A 87 11.64 -2.40 -6.23
CA GLY A 87 12.55 -1.58 -7.04
C GLY A 87 12.00 -1.38 -8.46
N ALA A 88 12.86 -1.01 -9.41
CA ALA A 88 12.43 -0.85 -10.81
C ALA A 88 12.54 -2.19 -11.56
N VAL A 89 11.41 -2.74 -11.98
CA VAL A 89 11.34 -4.01 -12.71
C VAL A 89 11.38 -3.74 -14.21
N VAL A 90 12.41 -4.22 -14.90
CA VAL A 90 12.57 -4.06 -16.35
C VAL A 90 11.47 -4.83 -17.09
N THR A 91 10.65 -4.13 -17.88
CA THR A 91 9.51 -4.70 -18.61
C THR A 91 9.79 -4.84 -20.11
N THR A 92 10.65 -3.98 -20.66
CA THR A 92 11.13 -4.09 -22.04
C THR A 92 12.59 -3.61 -22.13
N THR A 93 13.35 -4.18 -23.05
CA THR A 93 14.76 -3.82 -23.28
C THR A 93 15.14 -4.10 -24.74
N HIS A 94 15.87 -3.17 -25.33
CA HIS A 94 16.58 -3.33 -26.61
C HIS A 94 18.10 -3.50 -26.39
N SER A 95 18.52 -3.68 -25.14
CA SER A 95 19.92 -3.71 -24.72
C SER A 95 20.30 -5.03 -24.06
N LYS A 96 21.61 -5.31 -24.05
CA LYS A 96 22.21 -6.40 -23.27
C LYS A 96 22.63 -5.97 -21.85
N LEU A 97 22.51 -4.68 -21.53
CA LEU A 97 22.87 -4.14 -20.21
C LEU A 97 21.91 -4.59 -19.11
N VAL A 98 20.65 -4.84 -19.46
CA VAL A 98 19.60 -5.31 -18.55
C VAL A 98 18.71 -6.33 -19.24
N SER A 99 18.04 -7.18 -18.47
CA SER A 99 17.12 -8.22 -18.95
C SER A 99 15.68 -7.97 -18.51
N VAL A 100 14.69 -8.38 -19.33
CA VAL A 100 13.28 -8.37 -18.90
C VAL A 100 13.13 -9.21 -17.63
N GLY A 101 12.40 -8.68 -16.64
CA GLY A 101 12.22 -9.29 -15.32
C GLY A 101 13.35 -9.00 -14.32
N GLN A 102 14.46 -8.39 -14.76
CA GLN A 102 15.49 -7.89 -13.84
C GLN A 102 14.90 -6.79 -12.96
N VAL A 103 15.17 -6.88 -11.67
CA VAL A 103 14.86 -5.83 -10.69
C VAL A 103 16.12 -5.00 -10.48
N LEU A 104 16.02 -3.68 -10.66
CA LEU A 104 17.00 -2.70 -10.21
C LEU A 104 16.61 -2.30 -8.77
N PRO A 105 17.37 -2.74 -7.74
CA PRO A 105 17.05 -2.47 -6.35
C PRO A 105 17.02 -0.99 -6.03
N LEU A 106 16.34 -0.62 -4.94
CA LEU A 106 16.19 0.77 -4.51
C LEU A 106 17.52 1.45 -4.22
N GLU A 107 18.40 0.72 -3.53
CA GLU A 107 19.77 1.13 -3.21
C GLU A 107 20.60 1.39 -4.48
N ASP A 108 20.31 0.68 -5.57
CA ASP A 108 21.01 0.84 -6.84
C ASP A 108 20.46 2.01 -7.66
N LEU A 109 19.17 2.33 -7.54
CA LEU A 109 18.57 3.42 -8.31
C LEU A 109 19.15 4.79 -7.94
N ASN A 110 19.72 4.96 -6.75
CA ASN A 110 20.34 6.23 -6.33
C ASN A 110 19.36 7.42 -6.48
N LEU A 111 18.07 7.16 -6.24
CA LEU A 111 17.06 8.20 -6.18
C LEU A 111 17.35 9.02 -4.93
N GLY A 112 17.49 10.34 -5.09
CA GLY A 112 17.41 11.30 -3.99
C GLY A 112 15.99 11.33 -3.43
N VAL A 113 15.50 10.20 -2.91
CA VAL A 113 14.31 10.17 -2.06
C VAL A 113 14.66 11.06 -0.87
N PRO A 114 13.75 11.94 -0.39
CA PRO A 114 13.88 12.49 0.94
C PRO A 114 13.95 11.27 1.85
N SER A 115 15.15 10.90 2.26
CA SER A 115 15.32 9.85 3.23
C SER A 115 14.59 10.38 4.46
N ILE A 116 13.43 9.77 4.75
CA ILE A 116 13.20 9.38 6.14
C ILE A 116 14.52 8.73 6.52
N GLN A 117 15.26 9.39 7.42
CA GLN A 117 16.67 9.16 7.72
C GLN A 117 17.08 7.71 7.41
N PRO A 118 18.16 7.44 6.66
CA PRO A 118 18.50 6.09 6.17
C PRO A 118 18.46 4.98 7.23
N ASP A 119 18.59 5.37 8.50
CA ASP A 119 18.60 4.50 9.67
C ASP A 119 17.22 4.28 10.34
N LYS A 120 16.15 4.96 9.93
CA LYS A 120 14.83 4.90 10.57
C LYS A 120 13.73 4.50 9.57
N LEU A 121 13.40 3.21 9.56
CA LEU A 121 12.23 2.68 8.85
C LEU A 121 10.94 3.39 9.30
N GLY A 122 10.09 3.78 8.36
CA GLY A 122 8.76 4.33 8.62
C GLY A 122 7.87 3.37 9.43
N PRO A 123 6.79 3.84 10.06
CA PRO A 123 5.90 3.00 10.83
C PRO A 123 5.15 2.01 9.93
N ALA A 124 4.89 0.83 10.47
CA ALA A 124 3.95 -0.14 9.91
C ALA A 124 2.87 -0.48 10.95
N LEU A 125 1.62 -0.26 10.56
CA LEU A 125 0.42 -0.50 11.34
C LEU A 125 -0.26 -1.79 10.88
N LEU A 126 -0.21 -2.81 11.73
CA LEU A 126 -0.86 -4.08 11.52
C LEU A 126 -2.33 -4.02 11.96
N VAL A 127 -3.26 -4.23 11.02
CA VAL A 127 -4.70 -4.33 11.31
C VAL A 127 -5.05 -5.81 11.48
N VAL A 128 -5.56 -6.18 12.66
CA VAL A 128 -5.83 -7.55 13.08
C VAL A 128 -7.20 -7.69 13.73
N GLY A 129 -7.66 -8.94 13.86
CA GLY A 129 -8.98 -9.24 14.42
C GLY A 129 -9.55 -10.55 13.88
N PRO A 130 -10.67 -11.03 14.44
CA PRO A 130 -11.38 -12.19 13.95
C PRO A 130 -11.77 -12.07 12.47
N PRO A 131 -12.07 -13.17 11.77
CA PRO A 131 -12.78 -13.13 10.50
C PRO A 131 -14.07 -12.29 10.62
N ASP A 132 -14.47 -11.65 9.52
CA ASP A 132 -15.73 -10.89 9.41
C ASP A 132 -15.94 -9.72 10.40
N SER A 133 -14.89 -9.28 11.10
CA SER A 133 -14.95 -8.10 11.98
C SER A 133 -14.78 -6.76 11.27
N GLY A 134 -14.76 -6.71 9.93
CA GLY A 134 -14.62 -5.45 9.18
C GLY A 134 -13.17 -4.97 8.96
N LYS A 135 -12.15 -5.80 9.24
CA LYS A 135 -10.71 -5.49 9.01
C LYS A 135 -10.42 -4.91 7.63
N SER A 136 -10.87 -5.60 6.58
CA SER A 136 -10.59 -5.24 5.19
C SER A 136 -11.26 -3.93 4.78
N VAL A 137 -12.43 -3.62 5.37
CA VAL A 137 -13.17 -2.36 5.20
C VAL A 137 -12.44 -1.23 5.94
N LEU A 138 -12.08 -1.44 7.20
CA LEU A 138 -11.34 -0.48 8.01
C LEU A 138 -9.99 -0.13 7.38
N SER A 139 -9.19 -1.12 6.98
CA SER A 139 -7.85 -0.91 6.39
C SER A 139 -7.95 -0.12 5.08
N HIS A 140 -8.97 -0.40 4.27
CA HIS A 140 -9.27 0.34 3.05
C HIS A 140 -9.70 1.79 3.35
N GLN A 141 -10.63 2.00 4.27
CA GLN A 141 -11.13 3.33 4.61
C GLN A 141 -10.05 4.20 5.25
N LEU A 142 -9.21 3.63 6.11
CA LEU A 142 -8.02 4.30 6.64
C LEU A 142 -7.09 4.73 5.50
N PHE A 143 -6.82 3.84 4.55
CA PHE A 143 -5.96 4.17 3.41
C PHE A 143 -6.54 5.28 2.53
N VAL A 144 -7.80 5.16 2.10
CA VAL A 144 -8.46 6.15 1.23
C VAL A 144 -8.61 7.51 1.92
N THR A 145 -8.79 7.53 3.24
CA THR A 145 -8.84 8.76 4.02
C THR A 145 -7.47 9.42 4.12
N LEU A 146 -6.45 8.68 4.56
CA LEU A 146 -5.12 9.22 4.82
C LEU A 146 -4.35 9.58 3.55
N VAL A 147 -4.53 8.86 2.43
CA VAL A 147 -3.79 9.10 1.19
C VAL A 147 -4.07 10.46 0.55
N LYS A 148 -5.19 11.10 0.92
CA LYS A 148 -5.58 12.44 0.46
C LYS A 148 -4.56 13.48 0.94
N ASP A 149 -4.25 13.45 2.23
CA ASP A 149 -3.32 14.39 2.89
C ASP A 149 -1.88 13.88 2.95
N TYR A 150 -1.70 12.55 2.96
CA TYR A 150 -0.42 11.88 3.09
C TYR A 150 -0.19 10.93 1.90
N PRO A 151 0.31 11.43 0.75
CA PRO A 151 0.47 10.64 -0.48
C PRO A 151 1.47 9.48 -0.36
N ASP A 152 2.25 9.42 0.72
CA ASP A 152 3.22 8.34 1.00
C ASP A 152 2.69 7.23 1.91
N VAL A 153 1.40 7.25 2.27
CA VAL A 153 0.74 6.14 2.99
C VAL A 153 0.46 4.98 2.04
N TYR A 154 0.82 3.75 2.40
CA TYR A 154 0.62 2.56 1.56
C TYR A 154 -0.20 1.48 2.25
N LEU A 155 -1.11 0.81 1.53
CA LEU A 155 -1.87 -0.34 2.01
C LEU A 155 -1.30 -1.64 1.43
N GLN A 156 -0.70 -2.47 2.29
CA GLN A 156 -0.19 -3.79 1.95
C GLN A 156 -1.18 -4.87 2.41
N ARG A 157 -1.82 -5.55 1.46
CA ARG A 157 -2.63 -6.75 1.72
C ARG A 157 -1.70 -7.95 1.87
N ALA A 158 -1.52 -8.42 3.11
CA ALA A 158 -0.72 -9.59 3.44
C ALA A 158 -1.62 -10.83 3.63
N GLN A 159 -2.49 -11.07 2.65
CA GLN A 159 -3.49 -12.14 2.62
C GLN A 159 -3.26 -13.03 1.40
N TRP A 160 -3.49 -14.34 1.55
CA TRP A 160 -3.34 -15.35 0.48
C TRP A 160 -4.69 -15.95 0.07
N ASP A 161 -5.75 -15.61 0.80
CA ASP A 161 -7.06 -16.27 0.78
C ASP A 161 -8.01 -15.77 -0.33
N GLY A 162 -7.51 -14.93 -1.24
CA GLY A 162 -8.24 -14.43 -2.41
C GLY A 162 -8.81 -13.01 -2.25
N GLU A 163 -8.61 -12.36 -1.09
CA GLU A 163 -8.93 -10.94 -0.92
C GLU A 163 -7.86 -10.05 -1.56
N GLY A 164 -8.23 -9.34 -2.63
CA GLY A 164 -7.42 -8.30 -3.28
C GLY A 164 -8.14 -6.95 -3.26
N ASN A 165 -7.45 -5.86 -3.64
CA ASN A 165 -8.09 -4.54 -3.74
C ASN A 165 -9.33 -4.56 -4.66
N TRP A 166 -9.26 -5.33 -5.75
CA TRP A 166 -10.36 -5.55 -6.68
C TRP A 166 -11.63 -6.06 -6.01
N THR A 167 -11.54 -6.86 -4.94
CA THR A 167 -12.72 -7.40 -4.24
C THR A 167 -13.58 -6.30 -3.62
N LEU A 168 -12.97 -5.17 -3.22
CA LEU A 168 -13.68 -3.99 -2.73
C LEU A 168 -14.12 -3.05 -3.87
N ASP A 169 -13.53 -3.17 -5.06
CA ASP A 169 -13.96 -2.44 -6.26
C ASP A 169 -15.08 -3.18 -7.02
N LEU A 170 -15.39 -4.43 -6.65
CA LEU A 170 -16.50 -5.21 -7.22
C LEU A 170 -17.87 -4.71 -6.70
N PRO A 171 -18.91 -4.73 -7.55
CA PRO A 171 -20.28 -4.37 -7.15
C PRO A 171 -20.79 -5.19 -5.95
N GLU A 172 -21.81 -4.67 -5.27
CA GLU A 172 -22.33 -5.17 -3.97
C GLU A 172 -22.95 -6.57 -3.93
N ASN A 173 -22.90 -7.32 -5.04
CA ASN A 173 -23.36 -8.69 -5.04
C ASN A 173 -22.41 -9.60 -4.25
N ALA A 174 -22.73 -9.82 -2.97
CA ALA A 174 -21.99 -10.67 -2.03
C ALA A 174 -21.71 -12.07 -2.59
N SER A 175 -22.65 -12.64 -3.36
CA SER A 175 -22.48 -13.95 -4.00
C SER A 175 -21.40 -13.96 -5.09
N GLU A 176 -21.24 -12.88 -5.84
CA GLU A 176 -20.21 -12.77 -6.89
C GLU A 176 -18.84 -12.53 -6.26
N ARG A 177 -18.76 -11.78 -5.16
CA ARG A 177 -17.51 -11.58 -4.42
C ARG A 177 -17.01 -12.86 -3.78
N GLU A 178 -17.87 -13.60 -3.07
CA GLU A 178 -17.48 -14.86 -2.46
C GLU A 178 -17.07 -15.90 -3.50
N ALA A 179 -17.77 -15.95 -4.64
CA ALA A 179 -17.34 -16.76 -5.78
C ALA A 179 -15.98 -16.30 -6.35
N PHE A 180 -15.74 -15.00 -6.44
CA PHE A 180 -14.47 -14.44 -6.91
C PHE A 180 -13.31 -14.73 -5.95
N LYS A 181 -13.52 -14.57 -4.64
CA LYS A 181 -12.55 -14.92 -3.60
C LYS A 181 -12.21 -16.40 -3.68
N LEU A 182 -13.23 -17.27 -3.75
CA LEU A 182 -13.03 -18.71 -3.84
C LEU A 182 -12.29 -19.13 -5.10
N ALA A 183 -12.58 -18.49 -6.24
CA ALA A 183 -11.92 -18.76 -7.52
C ALA A 183 -10.44 -18.31 -7.56
N ASN A 184 -10.08 -17.28 -6.79
CA ASN A 184 -8.73 -16.71 -6.77
C ASN A 184 -7.94 -17.02 -5.49
N LYS A 185 -8.49 -17.87 -4.62
CA LYS A 185 -7.83 -18.30 -3.39
C LYS A 185 -6.56 -19.08 -3.72
N GLY A 186 -5.42 -18.57 -3.29
CA GLY A 186 -4.15 -19.26 -3.42
C GLY A 186 -4.01 -20.41 -2.43
N THR A 187 -2.86 -21.08 -2.47
CA THR A 187 -2.44 -22.02 -1.42
C THR A 187 -1.37 -21.36 -0.57
N LEU A 188 -1.51 -21.40 0.76
CA LEU A 188 -0.48 -20.94 1.66
C LEU A 188 0.80 -21.77 1.44
N THR A 189 1.91 -21.09 1.20
CA THR A 189 3.24 -21.71 1.09
C THR A 189 4.13 -21.22 2.23
N GLU A 190 5.14 -22.00 2.58
CA GLU A 190 6.15 -21.63 3.59
C GLU A 190 6.88 -20.32 3.26
N ARG A 191 6.88 -19.91 1.98
CA ARG A 191 7.53 -18.68 1.50
C ARG A 191 6.67 -17.43 1.69
N PHE A 192 5.36 -17.58 1.92
CA PHE A 192 4.41 -16.48 1.89
C PHE A 192 4.69 -15.44 2.98
N PHE A 193 4.73 -15.84 4.25
CA PHE A 193 4.94 -14.89 5.35
C PHE A 193 6.36 -14.29 5.37
N PRO A 194 7.44 -15.05 5.11
CA PRO A 194 8.77 -14.44 4.94
C PRO A 194 8.82 -13.41 3.81
N TYR A 195 8.16 -13.68 2.68
CA TYR A 195 8.05 -12.73 1.58
C TYR A 195 7.28 -11.47 1.99
N GLN A 196 6.14 -11.61 2.66
CA GLN A 196 5.37 -10.46 3.15
C GLN A 196 6.16 -9.62 4.15
N GLY A 197 6.88 -10.24 5.08
CA GLY A 197 7.76 -9.54 6.02
C GLY A 197 8.83 -8.71 5.30
N GLN A 198 9.46 -9.25 4.26
CA GLN A 198 10.43 -8.51 3.45
C GLN A 198 9.78 -7.36 2.67
N VAL A 199 8.62 -7.61 2.05
CA VAL A 199 7.84 -6.58 1.34
C VAL A 199 7.50 -5.40 2.26
N ILE A 200 7.03 -5.68 3.49
CA ILE A 200 6.71 -4.65 4.47
C ILE A 200 7.96 -3.84 4.84
N ARG A 201 9.11 -4.49 5.06
CA ARG A 201 10.38 -3.79 5.33
C ARG A 201 10.79 -2.87 4.18
N ASN A 202 10.70 -3.34 2.94
CA ASN A 202 11.03 -2.54 1.75
C ASN A 202 10.09 -1.33 1.62
N LEU A 203 8.79 -1.52 1.86
CA LEU A 203 7.82 -0.42 1.85
C LEU A 203 8.14 0.62 2.92
N ARG A 204 8.51 0.20 4.13
CA ARG A 204 8.85 1.11 5.24
C ARG A 204 10.09 1.97 4.97
N GLN A 205 10.94 1.62 4.02
CA GLN A 205 12.08 2.47 3.61
C GLN A 205 11.65 3.71 2.81
N GLN A 206 10.45 3.70 2.23
CA GLN A 206 9.98 4.74 1.31
C GLN A 206 8.66 5.38 1.73
N LYS A 207 7.95 4.80 2.69
CA LYS A 207 6.58 5.16 3.04
C LYS A 207 6.52 5.72 4.44
N SER A 208 5.78 6.81 4.58
CA SER A 208 5.56 7.49 5.86
C SER A 208 4.63 6.69 6.79
N LEU A 209 3.86 5.74 6.24
CA LEU A 209 3.13 4.71 6.96
C LEU A 209 2.78 3.55 6.02
N VAL A 210 2.98 2.32 6.49
CA VAL A 210 2.49 1.11 5.83
C VAL A 210 1.35 0.51 6.66
N ILE A 211 0.12 0.56 6.15
CA ILE A 211 -1.01 -0.15 6.71
C ILE A 211 -0.93 -1.59 6.21
N VAL A 212 -0.82 -2.55 7.12
CA VAL A 212 -0.69 -3.97 6.83
C VAL A 212 -2.00 -4.65 7.21
N ASP A 213 -2.69 -5.20 6.23
CA ASP A 213 -3.88 -6.01 6.46
C ASP A 213 -3.49 -7.49 6.42
N ALA A 214 -3.48 -8.12 7.59
CA ALA A 214 -3.19 -9.54 7.73
C ALA A 214 -4.48 -10.31 8.03
N GLY A 215 -4.67 -11.48 7.39
CA GLY A 215 -5.91 -12.27 7.49
C GLY A 215 -6.34 -12.61 8.92
N GLY A 216 -7.60 -12.98 9.13
CA GLY A 216 -8.25 -13.01 10.45
C GLY A 216 -7.90 -14.14 11.42
N MET A 217 -6.81 -14.88 11.23
CA MET A 217 -6.41 -15.97 12.14
C MET A 217 -5.11 -15.65 12.87
N VAL A 218 -5.06 -15.89 14.18
CA VAL A 218 -3.81 -15.88 14.96
C VAL A 218 -3.00 -17.12 14.57
N GLN A 219 -1.82 -16.92 14.00
CA GLN A 219 -1.00 -18.00 13.41
C GLN A 219 0.49 -17.72 13.67
N PRO A 220 1.23 -18.65 14.31
CA PRO A 220 2.66 -18.47 14.58
C PRO A 220 3.49 -18.18 13.33
N GLU A 221 3.09 -18.68 12.17
CA GLU A 221 3.78 -18.51 10.89
C GLU A 221 3.83 -17.03 10.43
N LYS A 222 2.98 -16.16 11.01
CA LYS A 222 2.98 -14.71 10.76
C LYS A 222 4.08 -13.95 11.49
N GLN A 223 4.99 -14.63 12.21
CA GLN A 223 6.08 -13.99 12.93
C GLN A 223 6.86 -12.99 12.06
N SER A 224 7.15 -13.33 10.80
CA SER A 224 7.85 -12.42 9.88
C SER A 224 7.09 -11.13 9.56
N ILE A 225 5.76 -11.13 9.64
CA ILE A 225 4.93 -9.92 9.52
C ILE A 225 5.01 -9.10 10.80
N LEU A 226 4.91 -9.75 11.97
CA LEU A 226 5.05 -9.09 13.27
C LEU A 226 6.40 -8.37 13.38
N ASP A 227 7.50 -9.07 13.05
CA ASP A 227 8.86 -8.53 13.07
C ASP A 227 9.04 -7.32 12.12
N ALA A 228 8.21 -7.22 11.09
CA ALA A 228 8.23 -6.13 10.12
C ALA A 228 7.31 -4.97 10.52
N CYS A 229 6.38 -5.17 11.46
CA CYS A 229 5.43 -4.17 11.94
C CYS A 229 5.94 -3.44 13.18
N THR A 230 5.31 -2.30 13.49
CA THR A 230 5.69 -1.46 14.66
C THR A 230 4.52 -1.23 15.59
N HIS A 231 3.33 -1.10 15.03
CA HIS A 231 2.10 -0.82 15.74
C HIS A 231 1.03 -1.81 15.29
N TYR A 232 0.03 -2.06 16.13
CA TYR A 232 -1.15 -2.84 15.76
C TYR A 232 -2.44 -2.18 16.23
N LEU A 233 -3.50 -2.49 15.49
CA LEU A 233 -4.88 -2.10 15.77
C LEU A 233 -5.73 -3.36 15.68
N ILE A 234 -6.52 -3.61 16.73
CA ILE A 234 -7.48 -4.72 16.77
C ILE A 234 -8.86 -4.19 16.39
N ILE A 235 -9.56 -4.89 15.52
CA ILE A 235 -11.00 -4.70 15.30
C ILE A 235 -11.71 -6.04 15.48
N SER A 236 -12.69 -6.08 16.37
CA SER A 236 -13.41 -7.31 16.71
C SER A 236 -14.89 -7.04 16.96
N SER A 237 -15.77 -7.88 16.40
CA SER A 237 -17.18 -7.95 16.82
C SER A 237 -17.39 -8.87 18.03
N LYS A 238 -16.34 -9.54 18.48
CA LYS A 238 -16.33 -10.54 19.55
C LYS A 238 -15.31 -10.15 20.63
N PRO A 239 -15.74 -9.54 21.75
CA PRO A 239 -14.83 -9.07 22.79
C PRO A 239 -13.87 -10.15 23.32
N GLU A 240 -14.31 -11.41 23.37
CA GLU A 240 -13.53 -12.55 23.81
C GLU A 240 -12.35 -12.91 22.89
N GLU A 241 -12.40 -12.50 21.62
CA GLU A 241 -11.31 -12.76 20.66
C GLU A 241 -10.26 -11.64 20.65
N ILE A 242 -10.42 -10.56 21.43
CA ILE A 242 -9.46 -9.44 21.49
C ILE A 242 -8.17 -9.84 22.22
N GLU A 243 -8.27 -10.49 23.38
CA GLU A 243 -7.12 -10.84 24.21
C GLU A 243 -6.10 -11.74 23.49
N PRO A 244 -6.51 -12.79 22.73
CA PRO A 244 -5.58 -13.56 21.90
C PRO A 244 -4.77 -12.72 20.91
N TRP A 245 -5.36 -11.65 20.35
CA TRP A 245 -4.63 -10.74 19.46
C TRP A 245 -3.66 -9.84 20.22
N HIS A 246 -4.00 -9.39 21.43
CA HIS A 246 -3.07 -8.67 22.28
C HIS A 246 -1.86 -9.54 22.66
N GLU A 247 -2.08 -10.80 23.03
CA GLU A 247 -0.99 -11.73 23.33
C GLU A 247 -0.10 -11.95 22.10
N PHE A 248 -0.70 -12.22 20.95
CA PHE A 248 0.02 -12.49 19.72
C PHE A 248 0.83 -11.28 19.21
N CYS A 249 0.21 -10.09 19.13
CA CYS A 249 0.87 -8.91 18.60
C CYS A 249 1.78 -8.22 19.63
N GLY A 250 1.31 -8.09 20.87
CA GLY A 250 2.03 -7.42 21.94
C GLY A 250 3.08 -8.32 22.59
N SER A 251 2.63 -9.34 23.33
CA SER A 251 3.52 -10.18 24.15
C SER A 251 4.49 -11.03 23.33
N GLN A 252 4.01 -11.63 22.23
CA GLN A 252 4.84 -12.49 21.37
C GLN A 252 5.53 -11.70 20.25
N GLY A 253 4.86 -10.69 19.69
CA GLY A 253 5.36 -9.91 18.56
C GLY A 253 6.15 -8.64 18.90
N GLY A 254 6.08 -8.13 20.14
CA GLY A 254 6.73 -6.87 20.54
C GLY A 254 6.17 -5.62 19.84
N VAL A 255 5.02 -5.73 19.18
CA VAL A 255 4.37 -4.66 18.43
C VAL A 255 3.55 -3.80 19.40
N GLN A 256 3.49 -2.48 19.20
CA GLN A 256 2.80 -1.56 20.12
C GLN A 256 1.30 -1.40 19.80
N PRO A 257 0.39 -1.52 20.79
CA PRO A 257 -1.03 -1.25 20.55
C PRO A 257 -1.26 0.23 20.32
N ILE A 258 -2.06 0.58 19.31
CA ILE A 258 -2.52 1.97 19.13
C ILE A 258 -4.02 2.13 19.34
N ALA A 259 -4.80 1.10 19.00
CA ALA A 259 -6.24 1.13 19.16
C ALA A 259 -6.88 -0.27 19.20
N VAL A 260 -8.03 -0.35 19.86
CA VAL A 260 -8.96 -1.49 19.85
C VAL A 260 -10.35 -0.98 19.47
N ILE A 261 -10.96 -1.63 18.49
CA ILE A 261 -12.28 -1.32 17.97
C ILE A 261 -13.22 -2.49 18.27
N HIS A 262 -14.24 -2.21 19.09
CA HIS A 262 -15.41 -3.06 19.23
C HIS A 262 -16.36 -2.75 18.06
N SER A 263 -16.30 -3.61 17.03
CA SER A 263 -17.09 -3.48 15.82
C SER A 263 -18.57 -3.73 16.12
N THR A 264 -19.43 -2.79 15.69
CA THR A 264 -20.89 -2.92 15.79
C THR A 264 -21.52 -2.79 14.42
N LEU A 265 -22.79 -3.17 14.28
CA LEU A 265 -23.59 -2.93 13.06
C LEU A 265 -24.40 -1.62 13.15
N GLU A 266 -24.42 -0.98 14.31
CA GLU A 266 -25.11 0.29 14.53
C GLU A 266 -24.18 1.45 14.20
N THR A 267 -24.72 2.50 13.57
CA THR A 267 -23.97 3.74 13.34
C THR A 267 -23.73 4.45 14.66
N MET A 268 -22.55 4.25 15.24
CA MET A 268 -22.18 4.85 16.52
C MET A 268 -20.67 5.08 16.64
N ILE A 269 -20.33 6.00 17.54
CA ILE A 269 -18.99 6.12 18.08
C ILE A 269 -19.06 6.40 19.58
N GLU A 270 -18.44 5.52 20.35
CA GLU A 270 -18.28 5.64 21.79
C GLU A 270 -16.81 5.41 22.14
N VAL A 271 -16.18 6.40 22.77
CA VAL A 271 -14.80 6.28 23.26
C VAL A 271 -14.85 5.68 24.66
N LEU A 272 -14.32 4.45 24.80
CA LEU A 272 -14.29 3.71 26.05
C LEU A 272 -13.02 4.04 26.85
N GLN A 273 -11.89 4.20 26.16
CA GLN A 273 -10.58 4.46 26.76
C GLN A 273 -9.70 5.29 25.81
N ARG A 274 -8.76 6.05 26.36
CA ARG A 274 -7.71 6.76 25.58
C ARG A 274 -6.29 6.29 25.89
N GLU A 275 -6.06 5.80 27.10
CA GLU A 275 -4.75 5.38 27.61
C GLU A 275 -4.87 3.98 28.23
N PRO A 276 -3.91 3.06 28.02
CA PRO A 276 -2.64 3.25 27.31
C PRO A 276 -2.74 3.21 25.77
N PHE A 277 -3.92 2.88 25.25
CA PHE A 277 -4.27 2.93 23.83
C PHE A 277 -5.74 3.32 23.68
N LEU A 278 -6.12 3.75 22.48
CA LEU A 278 -7.49 4.15 22.16
C LEU A 278 -8.40 2.92 22.12
N GLU A 279 -9.46 2.90 22.91
CA GLU A 279 -10.49 1.86 22.83
C GLU A 279 -11.83 2.49 22.49
N VAL A 280 -12.45 2.01 21.43
CA VAL A 280 -13.70 2.57 20.91
C VAL A 280 -14.69 1.47 20.56
N ARG A 281 -15.97 1.78 20.69
CA ARG A 281 -17.04 1.03 20.05
C ARG A 281 -17.55 1.83 18.87
N CYS A 282 -17.45 1.28 17.67
CA CYS A 282 -17.89 1.96 16.46
C CYS A 282 -18.24 1.00 15.31
N GLY A 283 -19.06 1.50 14.39
CA GLY A 283 -19.57 0.78 13.23
C GLY A 283 -20.60 1.63 12.46
N PRO A 284 -21.24 1.07 11.43
CA PRO A 284 -20.96 -0.24 10.85
C PRO A 284 -19.67 -0.28 10.02
N TRP A 285 -18.86 -1.34 10.19
CA TRP A 285 -17.69 -1.62 9.35
C TRP A 285 -18.05 -2.53 8.17
N VAL A 286 -19.08 -2.14 7.43
CA VAL A 286 -19.64 -2.85 6.29
C VAL A 286 -19.44 -2.02 5.02
N GLN A 287 -18.94 -2.65 3.96
CA GLN A 287 -18.71 -1.99 2.68
C GLN A 287 -20.02 -1.41 2.13
N GLY A 288 -20.02 -0.13 1.75
CA GLY A 288 -21.20 0.58 1.27
C GLY A 288 -21.99 1.29 2.38
N GLU A 289 -21.85 0.85 3.63
CA GLU A 289 -22.58 1.39 4.79
C GLU A 289 -21.67 2.19 5.76
N THR A 290 -20.34 2.02 5.68
CA THR A 290 -19.40 2.76 6.53
C THR A 290 -19.33 4.24 6.15
N ASP A 291 -19.76 5.11 7.07
CA ASP A 291 -19.77 6.58 6.92
C ASP A 291 -18.38 7.25 6.93
N GLY A 292 -17.31 6.47 7.14
CA GLY A 292 -15.92 6.92 7.15
C GLY A 292 -15.14 6.47 8.38
N VAL A 293 -13.87 6.85 8.46
CA VAL A 293 -13.06 6.62 9.67
C VAL A 293 -13.34 7.73 10.67
N PRO A 294 -13.72 7.42 11.93
CA PRO A 294 -13.94 8.47 12.91
C PRO A 294 -12.70 9.28 13.22
N GLU A 295 -12.85 10.61 13.42
CA GLU A 295 -11.73 11.54 13.63
C GLU A 295 -10.78 11.14 14.77
N VAL A 296 -11.31 10.56 15.85
CA VAL A 296 -10.51 10.12 17.00
C VAL A 296 -9.56 8.98 16.60
N LEU A 297 -10.05 8.04 15.79
CA LEU A 297 -9.26 6.92 15.29
C LEU A 297 -8.26 7.38 14.23
N GLU A 298 -8.71 8.23 13.32
CA GLU A 298 -7.86 8.81 12.30
C GLU A 298 -6.72 9.63 12.93
N GLY A 299 -7.01 10.45 13.94
CA GLY A 299 -6.01 11.20 14.70
C GLY A 299 -4.97 10.31 15.37
N GLN A 300 -5.39 9.17 15.93
CA GLN A 300 -4.49 8.19 16.52
C GLN A 300 -3.54 7.61 15.48
N VAL A 301 -4.03 7.23 14.30
CA VAL A 301 -3.18 6.72 13.20
C VAL A 301 -2.29 7.81 12.61
N ARG A 302 -2.79 9.05 12.48
CA ARG A 302 -2.03 10.22 12.00
C ARG A 302 -0.82 10.51 12.89
N SER A 303 -0.91 10.29 14.20
CA SER A 303 0.20 10.48 15.14
C SER A 303 1.44 9.61 14.80
N LEU A 304 1.23 8.46 14.16
CA LEU A 304 2.31 7.59 13.70
C LEU A 304 3.12 8.23 12.56
N ILE A 305 2.46 8.98 11.69
CA ILE A 305 3.09 9.66 10.56
C ILE A 305 3.94 10.84 11.06
N THR A 306 3.37 11.65 11.96
CA THR A 306 4.01 12.88 12.47
C THR A 306 5.14 12.62 13.46
N SER A 307 5.19 11.46 14.13
CA SER A 307 6.28 11.09 15.05
C SER A 307 7.60 10.73 14.35
N VAL A 308 7.59 10.70 13.01
CA VAL A 308 8.75 10.42 12.16
C VAL A 308 9.25 11.66 11.41
N THR A 309 8.47 12.76 11.43
CA THR A 309 8.84 14.05 10.82
C THR A 309 9.56 14.94 11.84
#